data_AF-A6MYX9-F1
#
_entry.id   AF-A6MYX9-F1
#
_cell.length_a   1.000
_cell.length_b   1.000
_cell.length_c   1.000
_cell.angle_alpha   90.00
_cell.angle_beta   90.00
_cell.angle_gamma   90.00
#
_symmetry.space_group_name_H-M   'P 1'
#
loop_
_entity.id
_entity.type
_entity.pdbx_description
1 polymer ?
#
loop_
_entity_poly.entity_id
_entity_poly.type
_entity_poly.pdbx_seq_one_letter_code
_entity_poly.pdbx_strand_id
1 'polypeptide(L)' 'FPENSFDKLTALECAFHFDTREDFFAEAFRVLQPGGRLAIADCLPRVGREINFWLRV' A
#
# COMPACT_ATOMS: atom_id res chain seq x y z
N PHE A 1 8.31 -11.57 0.51
CA PHE A 1 9.05 -12.15 -0.64
C PHE A 1 10.54 -11.82 -0.52
N PRO A 2 11.48 -12.39 -1.29
CA PRO A 2 12.86 -11.88 -1.31
C PRO A 2 12.92 -10.40 -1.71
N GLU A 3 14.01 -9.72 -1.38
CA GLU A 3 14.26 -8.37 -1.87
C GLU A 3 14.37 -8.36 -3.40
N ASN A 4 13.94 -7.28 -4.06
CA ASN A 4 14.07 -7.11 -5.52
C ASN A 4 13.47 -8.26 -6.35
N SER A 5 12.36 -8.85 -5.89
CA SER A 5 11.72 -10.02 -6.49
C SER A 5 10.70 -9.69 -7.58
N PHE A 6 10.27 -8.43 -7.70
CA PHE A 6 9.27 -8.00 -8.67
C PHE A 6 9.69 -6.74 -9.44
N ASP A 7 9.36 -6.69 -10.73
CA ASP A 7 9.47 -5.49 -11.55
C ASP A 7 8.28 -4.54 -11.36
N LYS A 8 7.10 -5.10 -11.05
CA LYS A 8 5.82 -4.39 -10.93
C LYS A 8 5.01 -4.94 -9.79
N LEU A 9 4.39 -4.06 -9.02
CA LEU A 9 3.46 -4.38 -7.95
C LEU A 9 2.14 -3.64 -8.20
N THR A 10 1.02 -4.33 -8.06
CA THR A 10 -0.31 -3.72 -8.13
C THR A 10 -1.05 -3.92 -6.82
N ALA A 11 -1.63 -2.85 -6.29
CA ALA A 11 -2.51 -2.89 -5.12
C ALA A 11 -3.87 -2.27 -5.50
N LEU A 12 -4.85 -3.12 -5.74
CA LEU A 12 -6.21 -2.71 -6.13
C LEU A 12 -7.10 -2.72 -4.89
N GLU A 13 -7.32 -1.54 -4.31
CA GLU A 13 -8.22 -1.33 -3.17
C GLU A 13 -7.91 -2.20 -1.94
N CYS A 14 -6.63 -2.50 -1.72
CA CYS A 14 -6.20 -3.35 -0.61
C CYS A 14 -5.19 -2.68 0.33
N ALA A 15 -4.41 -1.71 -0.14
CA ALA A 15 -3.35 -1.10 0.66
C ALA A 15 -3.86 -0.42 1.94
N PHE A 16 -5.13 0.02 1.93
CA PHE A 16 -5.74 0.58 3.12
C PHE A 16 -6.04 -0.40 4.23
N HIS A 17 -6.07 -1.70 3.91
CA HIS A 17 -6.28 -2.79 4.85
C HIS A 17 -5.09 -3.11 5.79
N PHE A 18 -3.99 -2.34 5.67
CA PHE A 18 -2.73 -2.61 6.36
C PHE A 18 -2.53 -1.64 7.54
N ASP A 19 -2.15 -2.21 8.68
CA ASP A 19 -1.77 -1.49 9.90
C ASP A 19 -0.26 -1.72 10.16
N THR A 20 0.64 -0.79 9.84
CA THR A 20 0.41 0.57 9.32
C THR A 20 0.50 0.66 7.79
N ARG A 21 0.03 1.78 7.21
CA ARG A 21 0.19 2.04 5.77
C ARG A 21 1.67 2.16 5.38
N GLU A 22 2.46 2.70 6.28
CA GLU A 22 3.91 2.84 6.18
C GLU A 22 4.59 1.47 6.01
N ASP A 23 4.14 0.45 6.76
CA ASP A 23 4.66 -0.92 6.66
C ASP A 23 4.36 -1.54 5.29
N PHE A 24 3.15 -1.29 4.75
CA PHE A 24 2.82 -1.72 3.38
C PHE A 24 3.78 -1.10 2.36
N PHE A 25 4.04 0.20 2.43
CA PHE A 25 4.95 0.86 1.50
C PHE A 25 6.41 0.42 1.68
N ALA A 26 6.85 0.16 2.92
CA ALA A 26 8.18 -0.36 3.21
C ALA A 26 8.39 -1.75 2.59
N GLU A 27 7.42 -2.65 2.74
CA GLU A 27 7.49 -3.98 2.13
C GLU A 27 7.39 -3.90 0.60
N ALA A 28 6.50 -3.06 0.06
CA ALA A 28 6.37 -2.85 -1.39
C ALA A 28 7.68 -2.35 -2.00
N PHE A 29 8.36 -1.42 -1.31
CA PHE A 29 9.68 -0.94 -1.73
C PHE A 29 10.73 -2.05 -1.67
N ARG A 30 10.77 -2.84 -0.58
CA ARG A 30 11.75 -3.92 -0.41
C ARG A 30 11.65 -4.99 -1.49
N VAL A 31 10.44 -5.36 -1.89
CA VAL A 31 10.25 -6.44 -2.86
C VAL A 31 10.37 -5.97 -4.31
N LEU A 32 10.26 -4.66 -4.58
CA LEU A 32 10.47 -4.09 -5.91
C LEU A 32 11.96 -3.95 -6.21
N GLN A 33 12.39 -4.35 -7.40
CA GLN A 33 13.74 -4.05 -7.88
C GLN A 33 13.99 -2.53 -8.01
N PRO A 34 15.25 -2.06 -8.08
CA PRO A 34 15.53 -0.67 -8.43
C PRO A 34 14.88 -0.28 -9.77
N GLY A 35 14.08 0.79 -9.76
CA GLY A 35 13.30 1.21 -10.94
C GLY A 35 11.98 0.45 -11.16
N GLY A 36 11.65 -0.50 -10.29
CA GLY A 36 10.34 -1.16 -10.26
C GLY A 36 9.20 -0.19 -10.00
N ARG A 37 7.98 -0.59 -10.38
CA ARG A 37 6.80 0.30 -10.33
C ARG A 37 5.69 -0.26 -9.45
N LEU A 38 5.22 0.57 -8.53
CA LEU A 38 3.98 0.36 -7.80
C LEU A 38 2.84 1.09 -8.50
N ALA A 39 1.77 0.38 -8.84
CA ALA A 39 0.50 0.96 -9.26
C ALA A 39 -0.57 0.67 -8.22
N ILE A 40 -1.27 1.70 -7.75
CA ILE A 40 -2.19 1.61 -6.63
C ILE A 40 -3.50 2.30 -6.94
N ALA A 41 -4.61 1.65 -6.59
CA ALA A 41 -5.91 2.27 -6.43
C ALA A 41 -6.24 2.25 -4.94
N ASP A 42 -6.37 3.43 -4.34
CA ASP A 42 -6.45 3.60 -2.89
C ASP A 42 -7.61 4.53 -2.50
N CYS A 43 -8.07 4.38 -1.27
CA CYS A 43 -9.09 5.19 -0.64
C CYS A 43 -8.46 5.98 0.51
N LEU A 44 -8.53 7.30 0.43
CA LEU A 44 -8.07 8.18 1.50
C LEU A 44 -9.26 8.71 2.31
N PRO A 45 -9.11 8.86 3.64
CA PRO A 45 -10.12 9.53 4.44
C PRO A 45 -10.26 10.98 3.99
N ARG A 46 -11.50 11.50 4.02
CA ARG A 46 -11.73 12.94 3.82
C ARG A 46 -11.23 13.70 5.04
N VAL A 47 -10.55 14.83 4.79
CA VAL A 47 -10.09 15.74 5.84
C VAL A 47 -11.27 16.12 6.75
N GLY A 48 -11.08 15.98 8.07
CA GLY A 48 -12.08 16.34 9.08
C GLY A 48 -13.22 15.33 9.27
N ARG A 49 -13.16 14.15 8.64
CA ARG A 49 -14.09 13.05 8.93
C ARG A 49 -13.46 12.05 9.89
N GLU A 50 -14.23 11.57 10.86
CA GLU A 50 -13.79 10.41 11.64
C GLU A 50 -13.63 9.19 10.73
N ILE A 51 -12.51 8.47 10.93
CA ILE A 51 -12.22 7.21 10.26
C ILE A 51 -13.05 6.14 10.97
N ASN A 52 -14.24 5.90 10.43
CA ASN A 52 -15.17 4.88 10.90
C ASN A 52 -14.65 3.49 10.52
N PHE A 53 -15.23 2.44 11.10
CA PHE A 53 -14.79 1.04 10.94
C PHE A 53 -14.47 0.61 9.49
N TRP A 54 -15.21 1.11 8.49
CA TRP A 54 -14.98 0.82 7.06
C TRP A 54 -13.69 1.41 6.45
N LEU A 55 -13.03 2.33 7.15
CA LEU A 55 -11.74 2.94 6.75
C LEU A 55 -10.63 2.62 7.76
N ARG A 56 -10.93 1.83 8.80
CA ARG A 56 -9.97 1.33 9.79
C ARG A 56 -9.48 -0.07 9.49
N VAL A 57 -10.09 -0.71 8.49
CA VAL A 57 -9.49 -1.90 7.90
C VAL A 57 -8.38 -1.41 7.02
#